data_AF-A0A9D1ADV6-F1
#
_entry.id   AF-A0A9D1ADV6-F1
#
_cell.length_a   1.000
_cell.length_b   1.000
_cell.length_c   1.000
_cell.angle_alpha   90.00
_cell.angle_beta   90.00
_cell.angle_gamma   90.00
#
_symmetry.space_group_name_H-M   'P 1'
#
loop_
_entity.id
_entity.type
_entity.pdbx_description
1 polymer ?
#
loop_
_entity_poly.entity_id
_entity_poly.type
_entity_poly.pdbx_seq_one_letter_code
_entity_poly.pdbx_strand_id
1 'polypeptide(L)'
;MKKLAKSAILLLTAVLCLGLFTMTADAATTSKTTTKTSTKKVSMSSKAKKSKKVKKTKTKKTTKKTTKKNQQTTKVTTVKTTVQTTYKKNSKVKTVKTTVRTNVKTTTKKVKTTSSSKTKSKTAVAGASSADIYDLAPKAGSNVKSAFKKLGFSVKVNSSASYSGYFNAKDQSVTLKKLNDDCIYHELGHFVAFVAGNVDKKAEFQSIYQAEKGKYTGSDKAYVTSSASEYFAESYKNFVENPGALKASRPETYAYVAKAAAAVTDSQVSKVASVYGPFWK
;
A
#
# COMPACT_ATOMS: atom_id res chain seq x y z
N MET A 1 -32.79 -46.91 -26.09
CA MET A 1 -33.45 -45.87 -25.25
C MET A 1 -32.49 -44.71 -24.98
N LYS A 2 -32.53 -43.65 -25.79
CA LYS A 2 -31.71 -42.44 -25.66
C LYS A 2 -32.27 -41.58 -24.52
N LYS A 3 -31.54 -41.46 -23.39
CA LYS A 3 -31.98 -40.66 -22.24
C LYS A 3 -31.87 -39.17 -22.56
N LEU A 4 -33.01 -38.50 -22.62
CA LEU A 4 -33.10 -37.04 -22.68
C LEU A 4 -32.32 -36.41 -21.51
N ALA A 5 -31.31 -35.62 -21.83
CA ALA A 5 -30.64 -34.73 -20.91
C ALA A 5 -31.60 -33.61 -20.51
N LYS A 6 -32.24 -33.74 -19.33
CA LYS A 6 -33.04 -32.65 -18.76
C LYS A 6 -32.12 -31.49 -18.38
N SER A 7 -32.10 -30.47 -19.23
CA SER A 7 -31.47 -29.17 -19.02
C SER A 7 -31.89 -28.59 -17.67
N ALA A 8 -30.91 -28.38 -16.80
CA ALA A 8 -31.12 -27.74 -15.51
C ALA A 8 -31.24 -26.22 -15.69
N ILE A 9 -32.44 -25.70 -15.40
CA ILE A 9 -32.77 -24.28 -15.35
C ILE A 9 -31.79 -23.53 -14.43
N LEU A 10 -31.04 -22.60 -15.02
CA LEU A 10 -30.08 -21.72 -14.35
C LEU A 10 -30.81 -20.48 -13.84
N LEU A 11 -31.37 -20.53 -12.62
CA LEU A 11 -31.89 -19.34 -11.95
C LEU A 11 -30.70 -18.46 -11.50
N LEU A 12 -30.46 -17.38 -12.24
CA LEU A 12 -29.42 -16.39 -11.96
C LEU A 12 -30.06 -15.14 -11.35
N THR A 13 -30.23 -15.11 -10.03
CA THR A 13 -30.71 -13.91 -9.34
C THR A 13 -29.55 -12.94 -9.09
N ALA A 14 -29.68 -11.72 -9.62
CA ALA A 14 -28.75 -10.61 -9.41
C ALA A 14 -29.40 -9.58 -8.48
N VAL A 15 -28.87 -9.43 -7.26
CA VAL A 15 -29.33 -8.40 -6.31
C VAL A 15 -28.34 -7.23 -6.38
N LEU A 16 -28.85 -6.05 -6.75
CA LEU A 16 -28.10 -4.80 -6.83
C LEU A 16 -28.51 -3.93 -5.64
N CYS A 17 -27.59 -3.68 -4.71
CA CYS A 17 -27.84 -2.80 -3.56
C CYS A 17 -26.98 -1.53 -3.73
N LEU A 18 -27.62 -0.40 -4.00
CA LEU A 18 -26.99 0.92 -4.06
C LEU A 18 -27.06 1.56 -2.68
N GLY A 19 -25.93 1.58 -1.96
CA GLY A 19 -25.78 2.41 -0.77
C GLY A 19 -25.29 3.79 -1.18
N LEU A 20 -26.19 4.79 -1.19
CA LEU A 20 -25.82 6.20 -1.26
C LEU A 20 -25.59 6.70 0.18
N PHE A 21 -24.38 7.14 0.47
CA PHE A 21 -24.06 7.86 1.70
C PHE A 21 -23.40 9.17 1.26
N THR A 22 -24.05 10.30 1.54
CA THR A 22 -23.54 11.63 1.25
C THR A 22 -23.45 12.42 2.56
N MET A 23 -22.28 12.98 2.85
CA MET A 23 -22.08 14.23 3.59
C MET A 23 -20.63 14.71 3.32
N THR A 24 -20.47 16.03 3.39
CA THR A 24 -19.57 16.95 2.67
C THR A 24 -18.09 16.99 3.08
N ALA A 25 -17.21 17.09 2.06
CA ALA A 25 -16.09 18.04 1.87
C ALA A 25 -14.95 17.40 1.01
N ASP A 26 -14.67 18.02 -0.16
CA ASP A 26 -13.58 17.77 -1.13
C ASP A 26 -13.35 16.38 -1.76
N ALA A 27 -14.02 15.31 -1.29
CA ALA A 27 -13.93 13.98 -1.90
C ALA A 27 -15.29 13.26 -1.95
N ALA A 28 -15.79 13.03 -3.17
CA ALA A 28 -16.99 12.23 -3.39
C ALA A 28 -16.62 10.74 -3.44
N THR A 29 -17.14 9.93 -2.53
CA THR A 29 -16.95 8.47 -2.54
C THR A 29 -18.29 7.78 -2.81
N THR A 30 -18.33 6.95 -3.86
CA THR A 30 -19.50 6.12 -4.17
C THR A 30 -19.13 4.65 -4.08
N SER A 31 -20.06 3.83 -3.56
CA SER A 31 -19.89 2.39 -3.49
C SER A 31 -21.04 1.68 -4.19
N LYS A 32 -20.73 0.68 -5.00
CA LYS A 32 -21.73 -0.20 -5.63
C LYS A 32 -21.39 -1.64 -5.31
N THR A 33 -22.37 -2.37 -4.80
CA THR A 33 -22.24 -3.79 -4.51
C THR A 33 -23.20 -4.58 -5.38
N THR A 34 -22.69 -5.54 -6.12
CA THR A 34 -23.49 -6.47 -6.91
C THR A 34 -23.27 -7.89 -6.41
N THR A 35 -24.36 -8.66 -6.27
CA THR A 35 -24.28 -10.06 -5.88
C THR A 35 -25.02 -10.90 -6.91
N LYS A 36 -24.32 -11.86 -7.52
CA LYS A 36 -24.91 -12.86 -8.42
C LYS A 36 -24.80 -14.23 -7.78
N THR A 37 -25.91 -14.97 -7.78
CA THR A 37 -25.95 -16.35 -7.29
C THR A 37 -26.38 -17.28 -8.41
N SER A 38 -25.71 -18.41 -8.52
CA SER A 38 -26.04 -19.49 -9.44
C SER A 38 -26.05 -20.82 -8.71
N THR A 39 -26.97 -21.71 -9.08
CA THR A 39 -27.07 -23.06 -8.51
C THR A 39 -27.09 -24.09 -9.63
N LYS A 40 -26.23 -25.11 -9.54
CA LYS A 40 -26.17 -26.21 -10.49
C LYS A 40 -26.28 -27.55 -9.77
N LYS A 41 -27.10 -28.46 -10.29
CA LYS A 41 -27.14 -29.87 -9.89
C LYS A 41 -26.19 -30.67 -10.79
N VAL A 42 -25.33 -31.48 -10.19
CA VAL A 42 -24.31 -32.26 -10.91
C VAL A 42 -24.43 -33.72 -10.50
N SER A 43 -24.50 -34.63 -11.46
CA SER A 43 -24.48 -36.08 -11.22
C SER A 43 -23.09 -36.54 -10.77
N MET A 44 -23.05 -37.58 -9.95
CA MET A 44 -21.83 -38.23 -9.49
C MET A 44 -21.85 -39.70 -9.90
N SER A 45 -20.66 -40.29 -10.07
CA SER A 45 -20.48 -41.70 -10.42
C SER A 45 -21.05 -42.65 -9.34
N SER A 46 -20.98 -42.26 -8.07
CA SER A 46 -21.48 -43.03 -6.94
C SER A 46 -22.33 -42.19 -5.98
N LYS A 47 -23.17 -42.87 -5.18
CA LYS A 47 -24.01 -42.24 -4.15
C LYS A 47 -23.13 -41.69 -3.02
N ALA A 48 -23.45 -40.51 -2.52
CA ALA A 48 -22.74 -39.95 -1.37
C ALA A 48 -23.04 -40.75 -0.08
N LYS A 49 -22.00 -41.25 0.59
CA LYS A 49 -22.11 -42.01 1.85
C LYS A 49 -22.65 -41.18 3.03
N LYS A 50 -22.41 -39.86 3.02
CA LYS A 50 -22.77 -38.94 4.11
C LYS A 50 -23.31 -37.62 3.56
N SER A 51 -24.20 -36.97 4.30
CA SER A 51 -24.57 -35.59 4.03
C SER A 51 -23.43 -34.66 4.46
N LYS A 52 -22.94 -33.80 3.56
CA LYS A 52 -21.86 -32.85 3.89
C LYS A 52 -21.95 -31.58 3.07
N LYS A 53 -21.41 -30.49 3.61
CA LYS A 53 -21.36 -29.17 2.97
C LYS A 53 -19.92 -28.68 2.97
N VAL A 54 -19.38 -28.41 1.79
CA VAL A 54 -17.99 -27.93 1.61
C VAL A 54 -18.04 -26.52 1.03
N LYS A 55 -17.31 -25.58 1.63
CA LYS A 55 -17.26 -24.18 1.21
C LYS A 55 -15.83 -23.80 0.86
N LYS A 56 -15.62 -23.20 -0.31
CA LYS A 56 -14.34 -22.61 -0.74
C LYS A 56 -14.56 -21.16 -1.15
N THR A 57 -13.64 -20.29 -0.78
CA THR A 57 -13.72 -18.85 -1.08
C THR A 57 -12.43 -18.38 -1.73
N LYS A 58 -12.56 -17.56 -2.77
CA LYS A 58 -11.44 -16.86 -3.42
C LYS A 58 -11.76 -15.37 -3.49
N THR A 59 -10.75 -14.54 -3.26
CA THR A 59 -10.87 -13.07 -3.29
C THR A 59 -9.85 -12.52 -4.27
N LYS A 60 -10.27 -11.62 -5.16
CA LYS A 60 -9.40 -10.89 -6.08
C LYS A 60 -9.67 -9.39 -5.94
N LYS A 61 -8.60 -8.62 -5.78
CA LYS A 61 -8.65 -7.15 -5.66
C LYS A 61 -7.91 -6.54 -6.84
N THR A 62 -8.53 -5.55 -7.49
CA THR A 62 -7.92 -4.78 -8.58
C THR A 62 -8.14 -3.30 -8.35
N THR A 63 -7.15 -2.49 -8.74
CA THR A 63 -7.17 -1.04 -8.54
C THR A 63 -6.84 -0.36 -9.88
N LYS A 64 -7.66 0.60 -10.28
CA LYS A 64 -7.42 1.43 -11.48
C LYS A 64 -7.50 2.91 -11.10
N LYS A 65 -6.47 3.67 -11.45
CA LYS A 65 -6.43 5.13 -11.28
C LYS A 65 -6.56 5.79 -12.65
N THR A 66 -7.36 6.85 -12.71
CA THR A 66 -7.56 7.65 -13.92
C THR A 66 -7.63 9.12 -13.56
N THR A 67 -6.94 9.95 -14.33
CA THR A 67 -6.87 11.41 -14.14
C THR A 67 -7.48 12.08 -15.38
N LYS A 68 -8.47 12.95 -15.20
CA LYS A 68 -9.03 13.83 -16.25
C LYS A 68 -9.33 15.20 -15.63
N LYS A 69 -8.92 16.28 -16.30
CA LYS A 69 -9.19 17.72 -15.96
C LYS A 69 -9.48 17.99 -14.47
N ASN A 70 -8.45 18.26 -13.67
CA ASN A 70 -8.52 18.62 -12.24
C ASN A 70 -9.26 17.64 -11.31
N GLN A 71 -9.53 16.41 -11.74
CA GLN A 71 -10.17 15.38 -10.92
C GLN A 71 -9.41 14.06 -11.02
N GLN A 72 -9.05 13.52 -9.86
CA GLN A 72 -8.45 12.20 -9.75
C GLN A 72 -9.51 11.20 -9.29
N THR A 73 -9.74 10.18 -10.10
CA THR A 73 -10.68 9.10 -9.79
C THR A 73 -9.92 7.80 -9.53
N THR A 74 -10.08 7.23 -8.34
CA THR A 74 -9.56 5.89 -8.00
C THR A 74 -10.73 4.91 -7.90
N LYS A 75 -10.70 3.85 -8.71
CA LYS A 75 -11.66 2.75 -8.67
C LYS A 75 -11.00 1.51 -8.09
N VAL A 76 -11.50 1.04 -6.95
CA VAL A 76 -11.09 -0.23 -6.32
C VAL A 76 -12.21 -1.24 -6.52
N THR A 77 -11.92 -2.34 -7.19
CA THR A 77 -12.85 -3.43 -7.42
C THR A 77 -12.41 -4.65 -6.61
N THR A 78 -13.29 -5.16 -5.77
CA THR A 78 -13.06 -6.38 -4.97
C THR A 78 -14.11 -7.42 -5.36
N VAL A 79 -13.65 -8.55 -5.92
CA VAL A 79 -14.51 -9.67 -6.30
C VAL A 79 -14.27 -10.81 -5.32
N LYS A 80 -15.33 -11.24 -4.62
CA LYS A 80 -15.32 -12.38 -3.72
C LYS A 80 -16.20 -13.48 -4.32
N THR A 81 -15.58 -14.59 -4.68
CA THR A 81 -16.27 -15.77 -5.21
C THR A 81 -16.33 -16.83 -4.14
N THR A 82 -17.53 -17.29 -3.81
CA THR A 82 -17.77 -18.38 -2.86
C THR A 82 -18.46 -19.52 -3.57
N VAL A 83 -17.87 -20.72 -3.49
CA VAL A 83 -18.45 -21.95 -4.01
C VAL A 83 -18.80 -22.84 -2.83
N GLN A 84 -20.07 -23.24 -2.78
CA GLN A 84 -20.60 -24.14 -1.76
C GLN A 84 -21.14 -25.39 -2.43
N THR A 85 -20.58 -26.54 -2.08
CA THR A 85 -21.03 -27.84 -2.59
C THR A 85 -21.73 -28.59 -1.46
N THR A 86 -22.98 -28.99 -1.69
CA THR A 86 -23.76 -29.83 -0.76
C THR A 86 -23.95 -31.23 -1.33
N TYR A 87 -23.80 -32.21 -0.46
CA TYR A 87 -24.02 -33.63 -0.72
C TYR A 87 -25.15 -34.09 0.20
N LYS A 88 -26.12 -34.81 -0.36
CA LYS A 88 -27.19 -35.48 0.40
C LYS A 88 -26.87 -36.98 0.45
N LYS A 89 -26.94 -37.58 1.64
CA LYS A 89 -26.76 -39.03 1.84
C LYS A 89 -27.62 -39.82 0.84
N ASN A 90 -27.07 -40.90 0.28
CA ASN A 90 -27.69 -41.79 -0.69
C ASN A 90 -28.11 -41.15 -2.04
N SER A 91 -27.74 -39.89 -2.30
CA SER A 91 -27.98 -39.24 -3.59
C SER A 91 -26.77 -39.36 -4.53
N LYS A 92 -27.04 -39.58 -5.83
CA LYS A 92 -26.05 -39.44 -6.91
C LYS A 92 -25.98 -38.01 -7.44
N VAL A 93 -26.64 -37.04 -6.80
CA VAL A 93 -26.66 -35.64 -7.23
C VAL A 93 -26.07 -34.76 -6.13
N LYS A 94 -25.06 -33.96 -6.48
CA LYS A 94 -24.57 -32.86 -5.64
C LYS A 94 -25.14 -31.53 -6.12
N THR A 95 -25.31 -30.59 -5.21
CA THR A 95 -25.71 -29.22 -5.55
C THR A 95 -24.53 -28.29 -5.33
N VAL A 96 -24.17 -27.52 -6.36
CA VAL A 96 -23.10 -26.53 -6.32
C VAL A 96 -23.75 -25.16 -6.40
N LYS A 97 -23.63 -24.38 -5.33
CA LYS A 97 -24.07 -22.99 -5.26
C LYS A 97 -22.84 -22.08 -5.36
N THR A 98 -22.80 -21.24 -6.39
CA THR A 98 -21.74 -20.26 -6.61
C THR A 98 -22.31 -18.87 -6.37
N THR A 99 -21.70 -18.12 -5.46
CA THR A 99 -22.04 -16.73 -5.18
C THR A 99 -20.85 -15.84 -5.49
N VAL A 100 -21.04 -14.89 -6.40
CA VAL A 100 -20.04 -13.88 -6.76
C VAL A 100 -20.52 -12.54 -6.23
N ARG A 101 -19.77 -11.96 -5.30
CA ARG A 101 -20.02 -10.62 -4.78
C ARG A 101 -18.94 -9.67 -5.27
N THR A 102 -19.34 -8.65 -6.00
CA THR A 102 -18.46 -7.62 -6.55
C THR A 102 -18.74 -6.31 -5.84
N ASN A 103 -17.73 -5.76 -5.17
CA ASN A 103 -17.78 -4.44 -4.57
C ASN A 103 -16.91 -3.50 -5.39
N VAL A 104 -17.48 -2.37 -5.83
CA VAL A 104 -16.75 -1.30 -6.51
C VAL A 104 -16.82 -0.08 -5.62
N LYS A 105 -15.65 0.39 -5.15
CA LYS A 105 -15.51 1.65 -4.44
C LYS A 105 -14.85 2.65 -5.38
N THR A 106 -15.54 3.73 -5.69
CA THR A 106 -15.04 4.83 -6.50
C THR A 106 -14.83 6.02 -5.60
N THR A 107 -13.60 6.52 -5.53
CA THR A 107 -13.28 7.75 -4.82
C THR A 107 -12.82 8.78 -5.84
N THR A 108 -13.54 9.88 -5.89
CA THR A 108 -13.24 11.04 -6.73
C THR A 108 -12.80 12.18 -5.82
N LYS A 109 -11.57 12.65 -6.01
CA LYS A 109 -11.07 13.85 -5.32
C LYS A 109 -11.02 14.99 -6.31
N LYS A 110 -11.56 16.16 -5.92
CA LYS A 110 -11.24 17.41 -6.62
C LYS A 110 -9.79 17.74 -6.30
N VAL A 111 -8.97 17.92 -7.33
CA VAL A 111 -7.64 18.48 -7.16
C VAL A 111 -7.85 19.98 -7.11
N LYS A 112 -7.82 20.56 -5.90
CA LYS A 112 -7.71 22.00 -5.75
C LYS A 112 -6.37 22.38 -6.36
N THR A 113 -6.38 22.92 -7.57
CA THR A 113 -5.30 23.78 -8.05
C THR A 113 -5.34 25.01 -7.14
N THR A 114 -4.69 24.90 -5.97
CA THR A 114 -4.14 26.08 -5.34
C THR A 114 -3.19 26.65 -6.37
N SER A 115 -3.65 27.72 -7.02
CA SER A 115 -2.81 28.71 -7.67
C SER A 115 -1.52 28.78 -6.88
N SER A 116 -0.46 28.33 -7.53
CA SER A 116 0.89 28.38 -7.01
C SER A 116 1.14 29.83 -6.64
N SER A 117 1.03 30.16 -5.35
CA SER A 117 1.71 31.34 -4.85
C SER A 117 3.18 31.00 -5.05
N LYS A 118 3.76 31.60 -6.10
CA LYS A 118 5.19 31.66 -6.38
C LYS A 118 5.87 32.17 -5.11
N THR A 119 6.18 31.27 -4.19
CA THR A 119 7.20 31.53 -3.19
C THR A 119 8.50 31.20 -3.87
N LYS A 120 9.14 32.28 -4.31
CA LYS A 120 10.36 32.30 -5.09
C LYS A 120 11.53 31.90 -4.18
N SER A 121 11.66 30.62 -3.84
CA SER A 121 12.86 30.12 -3.17
C SER A 121 13.92 29.81 -4.24
N LYS A 122 14.58 30.88 -4.68
CA LYS A 122 15.85 30.81 -5.40
C LYS A 122 16.91 30.32 -4.41
N THR A 123 17.38 29.09 -4.60
CA THR A 123 18.81 28.78 -4.66
C THR A 123 18.93 27.59 -5.61
N ALA A 124 18.93 27.91 -6.90
CA ALA A 124 19.32 26.95 -7.92
C ALA A 124 20.83 26.78 -7.80
N VAL A 125 21.26 25.70 -7.15
CA VAL A 125 22.57 25.13 -7.48
C VAL A 125 22.43 24.66 -8.92
N ALA A 126 23.14 25.31 -9.83
CA ALA A 126 23.14 24.99 -11.25
C ALA A 126 23.47 23.50 -11.44
N GLY A 127 22.52 22.72 -11.98
CA GLY A 127 22.70 21.30 -12.31
C GLY A 127 21.69 20.31 -11.71
N ALA A 128 20.85 20.71 -10.75
CA ALA A 128 19.93 19.77 -10.09
C ALA A 128 18.59 19.62 -10.85
N SER A 129 18.38 18.47 -11.51
CA SER A 129 17.05 18.05 -11.97
C SER A 129 16.21 17.57 -10.79
N SER A 130 15.03 18.14 -10.59
CA SER A 130 14.06 17.69 -9.58
C SER A 130 13.19 16.57 -10.17
N ALA A 131 13.10 15.43 -9.48
CA ALA A 131 12.27 14.29 -9.89
C ALA A 131 11.13 14.02 -8.88
N ASP A 132 9.98 13.55 -9.38
CA ASP A 132 8.82 13.29 -8.52
C ASP A 132 9.01 11.97 -7.75
N ILE A 133 8.78 12.03 -6.43
CA ILE A 133 8.87 10.87 -5.53
C ILE A 133 7.94 9.72 -5.95
N TYR A 134 6.85 10.01 -6.67
CA TYR A 134 5.96 8.97 -7.19
C TYR A 134 6.61 8.11 -8.29
N ASP A 135 7.53 8.69 -9.06
CA ASP A 135 8.24 8.01 -10.14
C ASP A 135 9.50 7.32 -9.61
N LEU A 136 10.20 7.97 -8.66
CA LEU A 136 11.42 7.44 -8.06
C LEU A 136 11.18 6.29 -7.08
N ALA A 137 10.10 6.37 -6.29
CA ALA A 137 9.81 5.39 -5.24
C ALA A 137 8.40 4.75 -5.42
N PRO A 138 8.15 4.06 -6.55
CA PRO A 138 6.83 3.49 -6.84
C PRO A 138 6.37 2.48 -5.78
N LYS A 139 7.31 1.73 -5.17
CA LYS A 139 7.02 0.73 -4.13
C LYS A 139 6.72 1.34 -2.75
N ALA A 140 7.12 2.60 -2.49
CA ALA A 140 6.88 3.25 -1.21
C ALA A 140 5.37 3.44 -0.93
N GLY A 141 5.01 3.48 0.36
CA GLY A 141 3.64 3.71 0.80
C GLY A 141 3.08 5.04 0.27
N SER A 142 1.80 5.05 -0.12
CA SER A 142 1.16 6.27 -0.64
C SER A 142 1.08 7.39 0.41
N ASN A 143 0.96 7.01 1.69
CA ASN A 143 0.98 7.93 2.82
C ASN A 143 2.37 8.58 2.97
N VAL A 144 3.46 7.81 2.86
CA VAL A 144 4.85 8.31 2.90
C VAL A 144 5.09 9.29 1.74
N LYS A 145 4.74 8.91 0.51
CA LYS A 145 4.87 9.80 -0.66
C LYS A 145 4.02 11.06 -0.54
N SER A 146 2.80 10.94 -0.01
CA SER A 146 1.93 12.10 0.22
C SER A 146 2.49 13.02 1.30
N ALA A 147 3.01 12.46 2.39
CA ALA A 147 3.67 13.21 3.46
C ALA A 147 4.89 13.95 2.91
N PHE A 148 5.73 13.28 2.11
CA PHE A 148 6.91 13.88 1.49
C PHE A 148 6.55 15.15 0.72
N LYS A 149 5.55 15.07 -0.17
CA LYS A 149 5.09 16.26 -0.93
C LYS A 149 4.40 17.31 -0.05
N LYS A 150 3.55 16.90 0.90
CA LYS A 150 2.82 17.83 1.79
C LYS A 150 3.76 18.63 2.69
N LEU A 151 4.84 18.00 3.15
CA LEU A 151 5.87 18.64 3.96
C LEU A 151 6.88 19.43 3.13
N GLY A 152 6.67 19.59 1.82
CA GLY A 152 7.54 20.38 0.95
C GLY A 152 8.86 19.70 0.58
N PHE A 153 9.03 18.40 0.86
CA PHE A 153 10.28 17.72 0.52
C PHE A 153 10.45 17.56 -1.00
N SER A 154 11.69 17.70 -1.46
CA SER A 154 12.09 17.55 -2.85
C SER A 154 13.24 16.56 -3.01
N VAL A 155 13.34 15.90 -4.17
CA VAL A 155 14.51 15.10 -4.53
C VAL A 155 15.39 15.89 -5.48
N LYS A 156 16.66 16.02 -5.13
CA LYS A 156 17.71 16.70 -5.90
C LYS A 156 18.72 15.67 -6.40
N VAL A 157 19.37 15.96 -7.52
CA VAL A 157 20.45 15.13 -8.06
C VAL A 157 21.75 15.89 -8.00
N ASN A 158 22.78 15.29 -7.41
CA ASN A 158 24.14 15.81 -7.42
C ASN A 158 25.11 14.68 -7.77
N SER A 159 25.45 14.56 -9.06
CA SER A 159 26.37 13.52 -9.56
C SER A 159 27.78 13.61 -9.00
N SER A 160 28.18 14.79 -8.49
CA SER A 160 29.49 15.04 -7.88
C SER A 160 29.53 14.73 -6.39
N ALA A 161 28.42 14.28 -5.79
CA ALA A 161 28.38 13.94 -4.37
C ALA A 161 29.30 12.75 -4.04
N SER A 162 29.93 12.79 -2.87
CA SER A 162 30.72 11.69 -2.32
C SER A 162 29.86 10.55 -1.75
N TYR A 163 28.57 10.80 -1.54
CA TYR A 163 27.57 9.85 -1.03
C TYR A 163 26.56 9.48 -2.12
N SER A 164 25.90 8.31 -1.98
CA SER A 164 24.85 7.86 -2.91
C SER A 164 23.52 8.56 -2.69
N GLY A 165 23.22 8.88 -1.43
CA GLY A 165 22.02 9.61 -1.00
C GLY A 165 22.28 10.42 0.27
N TYR A 166 21.47 11.44 0.49
CA TYR A 166 21.50 12.25 1.71
C TYR A 166 20.16 12.90 2.00
N PHE A 167 19.51 12.46 3.07
CA PHE A 167 18.31 13.04 3.63
C PHE A 167 18.65 14.25 4.52
N ASN A 168 17.99 15.38 4.25
CA ASN A 168 18.13 16.60 5.02
C ASN A 168 16.75 17.15 5.40
N ALA A 169 16.38 16.96 6.66
CA ALA A 169 15.11 17.46 7.20
C ALA A 169 15.04 18.98 7.25
N LYS A 170 16.18 19.68 7.47
CA LYS A 170 16.23 21.15 7.56
C LYS A 170 15.95 21.79 6.20
N ASP A 171 16.51 21.23 5.14
CA ASP A 171 16.38 21.78 3.79
C ASP A 171 15.25 21.12 2.99
N GLN A 172 14.39 20.34 3.66
CA GLN A 172 13.30 19.57 3.05
C GLN A 172 13.76 18.86 1.76
N SER A 173 14.87 18.14 1.84
CA SER A 173 15.43 17.53 0.62
C SER A 173 16.05 16.17 0.83
N VAL A 174 16.01 15.39 -0.24
CA VAL A 174 16.82 14.18 -0.43
C VAL A 174 17.73 14.46 -1.62
N THR A 175 19.03 14.35 -1.44
CA THR A 175 20.00 14.47 -2.55
C THR A 175 20.45 13.09 -2.96
N LEU A 176 20.27 12.71 -4.22
CA LEU A 176 20.77 11.46 -4.78
C LEU A 176 21.96 11.72 -5.70
N LYS A 177 22.94 10.82 -5.73
CA LYS A 177 24.02 10.87 -6.70
C LYS A 177 23.53 10.54 -8.11
N LYS A 178 22.60 9.58 -8.22
CA LYS A 178 21.98 9.13 -9.47
C LYS A 178 20.47 8.93 -9.26
N LEU A 179 19.66 9.27 -10.26
CA LEU A 179 18.19 9.21 -10.18
C LEU A 179 17.62 7.80 -9.96
N ASN A 180 18.29 6.76 -10.49
CA ASN A 180 17.80 5.39 -10.46
C ASN A 180 18.51 4.52 -9.40
N ASP A 181 19.07 5.15 -8.38
CA ASP A 181 19.74 4.43 -7.29
C ASP A 181 18.69 3.87 -6.30
N ASP A 182 18.94 2.66 -5.78
CA ASP A 182 18.06 2.03 -4.78
C ASP A 182 18.10 2.78 -3.43
N CYS A 183 19.09 3.68 -3.30
CA CYS A 183 19.30 4.60 -2.19
C CYS A 183 18.06 5.45 -1.87
N ILE A 184 17.17 5.76 -2.82
CA ILE A 184 15.94 6.52 -2.53
C ILE A 184 15.07 5.87 -1.45
N TYR A 185 15.02 4.54 -1.38
CA TYR A 185 14.25 3.86 -0.35
C TYR A 185 14.91 3.96 1.03
N HIS A 186 16.24 3.97 1.08
CA HIS A 186 17.01 4.22 2.29
C HIS A 186 16.74 5.65 2.81
N GLU A 187 16.83 6.66 1.93
CA GLU A 187 16.55 8.06 2.30
C GLU A 187 15.11 8.28 2.75
N LEU A 188 14.16 7.57 2.14
CA LEU A 188 12.77 7.55 2.61
C LEU A 188 12.63 6.89 3.99
N GLY A 189 13.54 6.00 4.38
CA GLY A 189 13.63 5.46 5.73
C GLY A 189 13.96 6.54 6.75
N HIS A 190 14.96 7.39 6.51
CA HIS A 190 15.24 8.55 7.36
C HIS A 190 14.04 9.51 7.43
N PHE A 191 13.40 9.79 6.28
CA PHE A 191 12.19 10.61 6.24
C PHE A 191 11.07 10.02 7.09
N VAL A 192 10.81 8.71 6.99
CA VAL A 192 9.79 8.03 7.81
C VAL A 192 10.15 8.10 9.29
N ALA A 193 11.42 7.91 9.63
CA ALA A 193 11.88 7.99 11.01
C ALA A 193 11.61 9.37 11.62
N PHE A 194 11.97 10.42 10.88
CA PHE A 194 11.72 11.83 11.21
C PHE A 194 10.22 12.10 11.39
N VAL A 195 9.41 11.80 10.37
CA VAL A 195 7.97 12.11 10.39
C VAL A 195 7.24 11.32 11.47
N ALA A 196 7.62 10.07 11.73
CA ALA A 196 7.04 9.27 12.80
C ALA A 196 7.45 9.73 14.21
N GLY A 197 8.21 10.83 14.34
CA GLY A 197 8.60 11.43 15.61
C GLY A 197 9.96 10.95 16.10
N ASN A 198 10.93 10.91 15.19
CA ASN A 198 12.31 10.47 15.42
C ASN A 198 12.37 9.08 16.08
N VAL A 199 11.64 8.13 15.50
CA VAL A 199 11.45 6.78 16.06
C VAL A 199 12.74 5.97 16.12
N ASP A 200 13.68 6.24 15.20
CA ASP A 200 15.03 5.68 15.17
C ASP A 200 15.86 6.06 16.40
N LYS A 201 15.52 7.18 17.06
CA LYS A 201 16.20 7.68 18.26
C LYS A 201 15.54 7.23 19.57
N LYS A 202 14.38 6.58 19.51
CA LYS A 202 13.63 6.16 20.71
C LYS A 202 14.27 4.93 21.34
N ALA A 203 14.23 4.87 22.67
CA ALA A 203 14.76 3.74 23.44
C ALA A 203 14.22 2.38 22.95
N GLU A 204 12.91 2.30 22.62
CA GLU A 204 12.28 1.10 22.05
C GLU A 204 13.02 0.60 20.80
N PHE A 205 13.36 1.48 19.87
CA PHE A 205 14.08 1.08 18.66
C PHE A 205 15.57 0.80 18.92
N GLN A 206 16.20 1.54 19.84
CA GLN A 206 17.59 1.29 20.22
C GLN A 206 17.77 -0.12 20.78
N SER A 207 16.84 -0.59 21.61
CA SER A 207 16.83 -1.98 22.11
C SER A 207 16.70 -2.99 20.96
N ILE A 208 15.78 -2.77 20.02
CA ILE A 208 15.58 -3.64 18.84
C ILE A 208 16.84 -3.67 17.97
N TYR A 209 17.44 -2.50 17.72
CA TYR A 209 18.68 -2.36 16.96
C TYR A 209 19.80 -3.19 17.61
N GLN A 210 20.04 -3.08 18.91
CA GLN A 210 21.08 -3.87 19.57
C GLN A 210 20.80 -5.38 19.51
N ALA A 211 19.54 -5.78 19.65
CA ALA A 211 19.13 -7.19 19.60
C ALA A 211 19.25 -7.82 18.20
N GLU A 212 19.03 -7.04 17.13
CA GLU A 212 18.88 -7.58 15.78
C GLU A 212 19.94 -7.14 14.77
N LYS A 213 20.75 -6.10 15.02
CA LYS A 213 21.78 -5.63 14.08
C LYS A 213 22.78 -6.72 13.68
N GLY A 214 23.10 -7.63 14.61
CA GLY A 214 23.98 -8.77 14.35
C GLY A 214 23.45 -9.71 13.26
N LYS A 215 22.13 -9.77 13.08
CA LYS A 215 21.42 -10.61 12.10
C LYS A 215 21.40 -10.00 10.69
N TYR A 216 21.88 -8.77 10.52
CA TYR A 216 22.05 -8.18 9.19
C TYR A 216 23.20 -8.86 8.45
N THR A 217 22.96 -9.28 7.20
CA THR A 217 23.92 -10.05 6.38
C THR A 217 24.24 -9.38 5.04
N GLY A 218 23.82 -8.12 4.82
CA GLY A 218 24.20 -7.36 3.63
C GLY A 218 25.71 -7.05 3.61
N SER A 219 26.27 -6.85 2.42
CA SER A 219 27.70 -6.55 2.23
C SER A 219 28.14 -5.21 2.84
N ASP A 220 27.18 -4.30 2.99
CA ASP A 220 27.25 -2.98 3.60
C ASP A 220 27.01 -2.99 5.13
N LYS A 221 27.11 -4.16 5.78
CA LYS A 221 26.85 -4.33 7.22
C LYS A 221 27.57 -3.31 8.10
N ALA A 222 28.84 -2.99 7.81
CA ALA A 222 29.60 -2.03 8.61
C ALA A 222 28.94 -0.64 8.61
N TYR A 223 28.43 -0.22 7.45
CA TYR A 223 27.70 1.04 7.29
C TYR A 223 26.32 0.95 7.95
N VAL A 224 25.52 -0.05 7.60
CA VAL A 224 24.13 -0.21 8.07
C VAL A 224 24.04 -0.37 9.58
N THR A 225 25.03 -1.01 10.20
CA THR A 225 25.04 -1.24 11.65
C THR A 225 25.84 -0.19 12.41
N SER A 226 26.39 0.84 11.75
CA SER A 226 27.15 1.92 12.40
C SER A 226 26.31 2.75 13.37
N SER A 227 25.01 2.89 13.10
CA SER A 227 24.06 3.59 13.97
C SER A 227 22.66 3.00 13.87
N ALA A 228 21.81 3.27 14.87
CA ALA A 228 20.41 2.90 14.79
C ALA A 228 19.66 3.64 13.66
N SER A 229 20.05 4.87 13.33
CA SER A 229 19.44 5.64 12.24
C SER A 229 19.70 5.00 10.87
N GLU A 230 20.94 4.61 10.59
CA GLU A 230 21.31 3.86 9.37
C GLU A 230 20.62 2.51 9.32
N TYR A 231 20.61 1.79 10.45
CA TYR A 231 19.94 0.50 10.55
C TYR A 231 18.43 0.60 10.31
N PHE A 232 17.78 1.65 10.84
CA PHE A 232 16.37 1.92 10.58
C PHE A 232 16.12 2.20 9.10
N ALA A 233 16.91 3.08 8.50
CA ALA A 233 16.76 3.51 7.12
C ALA A 233 16.90 2.34 6.15
N GLU A 234 17.93 1.52 6.34
CA GLU A 234 18.14 0.31 5.54
C GLU A 234 17.04 -0.72 5.78
N SER A 235 16.57 -0.86 7.03
CA SER A 235 15.46 -1.76 7.35
C SER A 235 14.15 -1.31 6.71
N TYR A 236 13.91 0.00 6.57
CA TYR A 236 12.77 0.51 5.81
C TYR A 236 12.90 0.22 4.32
N LYS A 237 14.09 0.35 3.72
CA LYS A 237 14.36 -0.10 2.35
C LYS A 237 14.00 -1.59 2.19
N ASN A 238 14.52 -2.45 3.07
CA ASN A 238 14.23 -3.88 3.02
C ASN A 238 12.73 -4.19 3.24
N PHE A 239 12.03 -3.42 4.08
CA PHE A 239 10.59 -3.52 4.29
C PHE A 239 9.79 -3.20 3.02
N VAL A 240 10.22 -2.20 2.23
CA VAL A 240 9.57 -1.82 0.98
C VAL A 240 9.89 -2.81 -0.14
N GLU A 241 11.11 -3.33 -0.20
CA GLU A 241 11.57 -4.18 -1.30
C GLU A 241 11.23 -5.65 -1.11
N ASN A 242 11.48 -6.19 0.08
CA ASN A 242 11.21 -7.58 0.44
C ASN A 242 10.81 -7.72 1.91
N PRO A 243 9.56 -7.34 2.27
CA PRO A 243 9.08 -7.40 3.65
C PRO A 243 9.14 -8.80 4.26
N GLY A 244 9.04 -9.85 3.43
CA GLY A 244 9.13 -11.24 3.89
C GLY A 244 10.53 -11.59 4.40
N ALA A 245 11.57 -11.20 3.67
CA ALA A 245 12.96 -11.43 4.07
C ALA A 245 13.35 -10.65 5.34
N LEU A 246 12.90 -9.39 5.45
CA LEU A 246 13.10 -8.61 6.67
C LEU A 246 12.40 -9.30 7.86
N LYS A 247 11.14 -9.69 7.69
CA LYS A 247 10.38 -10.35 8.76
C LYS A 247 11.00 -11.68 9.22
N ALA A 248 11.57 -12.45 8.29
CA ALA A 248 12.21 -13.72 8.59
C ALA A 248 13.54 -13.56 9.35
N SER A 249 14.35 -12.56 8.98
CA SER A 249 15.68 -12.35 9.57
C SER A 249 15.66 -11.49 10.84
N ARG A 250 14.79 -10.47 10.88
CA ARG A 250 14.75 -9.40 11.90
C ARG A 250 13.29 -9.03 12.24
N PRO A 251 12.53 -9.94 12.88
CA PRO A 251 11.09 -9.80 13.09
C PRO A 251 10.68 -8.59 13.93
N GLU A 252 11.46 -8.20 14.95
CA GLU A 252 11.14 -7.03 15.77
C GLU A 252 11.35 -5.73 14.99
N THR A 253 12.45 -5.67 14.24
CA THR A 253 12.75 -4.58 13.29
C THR A 253 11.63 -4.43 12.26
N TYR A 254 11.17 -5.55 11.68
CA TYR A 254 10.03 -5.55 10.75
C TYR A 254 8.78 -4.93 11.38
N ALA A 255 8.40 -5.38 12.59
CA ALA A 255 7.21 -4.90 13.28
C ALA A 255 7.30 -3.40 13.58
N TYR A 256 8.48 -2.95 14.04
CA TYR A 256 8.72 -1.55 14.37
C TYR A 256 8.69 -0.65 13.14
N VAL A 257 9.36 -1.03 12.05
CA VAL A 257 9.35 -0.29 10.78
C VAL A 257 7.94 -0.23 10.20
N ALA A 258 7.16 -1.31 10.26
CA ALA A 258 5.77 -1.31 9.82
C ALA A 258 4.89 -0.35 10.64
N LYS A 259 5.06 -0.33 11.96
CA LYS A 259 4.41 0.61 12.88
C LYS A 259 4.78 2.06 12.56
N ALA A 260 6.06 2.35 12.34
CA ALA A 260 6.55 3.68 11.97
C ALA A 260 5.98 4.15 10.62
N ALA A 261 6.01 3.30 9.60
CA ALA A 261 5.43 3.61 8.29
C ALA A 261 3.92 3.87 8.36
N ALA A 262 3.19 3.16 9.23
CA ALA A 262 1.77 3.39 9.47
C ALA A 262 1.49 4.69 10.27
N ALA A 263 2.42 5.12 11.13
CA ALA A 263 2.31 6.34 11.93
C ALA A 263 2.42 7.63 11.09
N VAL A 264 2.90 7.54 9.84
CA VAL A 264 2.90 8.63 8.85
C VAL A 264 1.46 8.89 8.38
N THR A 265 0.70 9.56 9.23
CA THR A 265 -0.70 9.97 9.02
C THR A 265 -0.80 11.46 8.70
N ASP A 266 -1.93 11.90 8.17
CA ASP A 266 -2.15 13.34 7.92
C ASP A 266 -2.07 14.17 9.21
N SER A 267 -2.53 13.64 10.34
CA SER A 267 -2.40 14.31 11.65
C SER A 267 -0.94 14.46 12.06
N GLN A 268 -0.13 13.40 11.89
CA GLN A 268 1.30 13.46 12.19
C GLN A 268 2.03 14.41 11.25
N VAL A 269 1.68 14.44 9.96
CA VAL A 269 2.19 15.40 8.99
C VAL A 269 1.87 16.83 9.40
N SER A 270 0.63 17.12 9.82
CA SER A 270 0.26 18.46 10.32
C SER A 270 1.05 18.83 11.56
N LYS A 271 1.29 17.89 12.48
CA LYS A 271 2.12 18.11 13.67
C LYS A 271 3.57 18.46 13.28
N VAL A 272 4.16 17.68 12.38
CA VAL A 272 5.51 17.94 11.87
C VAL A 272 5.59 19.31 11.19
N ALA A 273 4.62 19.64 10.33
CA ALA A 273 4.56 20.95 9.69
C ALA A 273 4.44 22.10 10.70
N SER A 274 3.65 21.92 11.76
CA SER A 274 3.53 22.93 12.83
C SER A 274 4.82 23.12 13.62
N VAL A 275 5.56 22.04 13.88
CA VAL A 275 6.80 22.09 14.69
C VAL A 275 7.97 22.61 13.86
N TYR A 276 8.13 22.11 12.63
CA TYR A 276 9.30 22.38 11.81
C TYR A 276 9.09 23.49 10.77
N GLY A 277 7.84 23.80 10.43
CA GLY A 277 7.47 24.82 9.44
C GLY A 277 8.14 26.18 9.65
N PRO A 278 8.23 26.74 10.87
CA PRO A 278 8.94 28.01 11.11
C PRO A 278 10.43 27.98 10.77
N PHE A 279 11.05 26.80 10.71
CA PHE A 279 12.47 26.61 10.39
C PHE A 279 12.70 26.27 8.91
N TRP A 280 11.64 25.94 8.17
CA TRP A 280 11.66 25.64 6.74
C TRP A 280 11.42 26.94 5.96
N LYS A 281 12.44 27.43 5.25
CA LYS A 281 12.46 28.71 4.54
C LYS A 281 12.63 28.50 3.04
#